data_AF-A0A960RIY5-F1
#
_entry.id   AF-A0A960RIY5-F1
#
_cell.length_a   1.000
_cell.length_b   1.000
_cell.length_c   1.000
_cell.angle_alpha   90.00
_cell.angle_beta   90.00
_cell.angle_gamma   90.00
#
_symmetry.space_group_name_H-M   'P 1'
#
loop_
_entity.id
_entity.type
_entity.pdbx_description
1 polymer ?
#
loop_
_entity_poly.entity_id
_entity_poly.type
_entity_poly.pdbx_seq_one_letter_code
_entity_poly.pdbx_strand_id
1 'polypeptide(L)'
;MSILRFIADEHRKLQAALLARDPACEPLRERLQRDAGAAMTAGPWSVMDKPKPAPSGDWHDFVGYGSYWWPNPATPDGLPYVSRDGENNPESRDYDGYRLRQLYATVTTLAEAAWFLGDRAAGARARLLVSVWFLEPATRMNPHLRYGCHIPGVWEGSGWGIVDTHGLVELLRALALLREAGHWTEADAATMAGWLGAYLDWLLTSEEGRFEADRMNNHATAYDELCCTLALQLDRPQIARDILAAVPYERIGKQLEHNGRQPWEN
;
A
#
# COMPACT_ATOMS: atom_id res chain seq x y z
N MET A 1 -6.13 -5.12 19.20
CA MET A 1 -5.06 -4.95 18.20
C MET A 1 -4.07 -3.91 18.72
N SER A 2 -2.78 -4.23 18.80
CA SER A 2 -1.76 -3.24 19.13
C SER A 2 -1.59 -2.35 17.91
N ILE A 3 -2.14 -1.13 17.95
CA ILE A 3 -1.81 -0.15 16.93
C ILE A 3 -0.36 0.23 17.19
N LEU A 4 0.51 -0.05 16.21
CA LEU A 4 1.86 0.50 16.19
C LEU A 4 1.78 1.97 16.58
N ARG A 5 2.52 2.38 17.61
CA ARG A 5 2.52 3.76 18.08
C ARG A 5 3.25 4.65 17.08
N PHE A 6 2.59 4.92 15.97
CA PHE A 6 3.04 5.85 14.94
C PHE A 6 2.92 7.31 15.41
N ILE A 7 2.02 7.55 16.36
CA ILE A 7 1.77 8.88 16.92
C ILE A 7 2.66 9.09 18.14
N ALA A 8 3.65 9.94 17.96
CA ALA A 8 4.62 10.37 18.97
C ALA A 8 4.22 11.70 19.62
N ASP A 9 4.93 12.10 20.67
CA ASP A 9 4.66 13.35 21.41
C ASP A 9 4.84 14.59 20.53
N GLU A 10 5.79 14.55 19.58
CA GLU A 10 6.02 15.60 18.59
C GLU A 10 4.79 15.83 17.71
N HIS A 11 4.14 14.74 17.27
CA HIS A 11 2.91 14.81 16.49
C HIS A 11 1.77 15.44 17.29
N ARG A 12 1.63 15.10 18.58
CA ARG A 12 0.60 15.68 19.45
C ARG A 12 0.84 17.17 19.73
N LYS A 13 2.10 17.58 19.92
CA LYS A 13 2.48 19.00 20.05
C LYS A 13 2.12 19.78 18.78
N LEU A 14 2.44 19.22 17.61
CA LEU A 14 2.11 19.84 16.33
C LEU A 14 0.59 19.95 16.12
N GLN A 15 -0.18 18.90 16.44
CA GLN A 15 -1.63 18.93 16.42
C GLN A 15 -2.19 20.04 17.32
N ALA A 16 -1.73 20.13 18.57
CA ALA A 16 -2.19 21.17 19.49
C ALA A 16 -1.91 22.58 18.95
N ALA A 17 -0.73 22.82 18.37
CA ALA A 17 -0.38 24.10 17.75
C ALA A 17 -1.27 24.42 16.53
N LEU A 18 -1.52 23.44 15.66
CA LEU A 18 -2.40 23.58 14.50
C LEU A 18 -3.84 23.90 14.92
N LEU A 19 -4.38 23.20 15.92
CA LEU A 19 -5.72 23.43 16.45
C LEU A 19 -5.84 24.79 17.16
N ALA A 20 -4.79 25.22 17.87
CA ALA A 20 -4.71 26.53 18.50
C ALA A 20 -4.50 27.68 17.50
N ARG A 21 -4.31 27.37 16.21
CA ARG A 21 -3.98 28.34 15.14
C ARG A 21 -2.73 29.16 15.46
N ASP A 22 -1.68 28.48 15.90
CA ASP A 22 -0.35 29.09 16.03
C ASP A 22 0.07 29.70 14.69
N PRO A 23 0.39 31.01 14.61
CA PRO A 23 0.83 31.67 13.38
C PRO A 23 2.00 30.98 12.69
N ALA A 24 2.90 30.33 13.45
CA ALA A 24 4.02 29.58 12.88
C ALA A 24 3.58 28.34 12.09
N CYS A 25 2.38 27.81 12.36
CA CYS A 25 1.82 26.63 11.71
C CYS A 25 0.81 26.96 10.59
N GLU A 26 0.45 28.23 10.37
CA GLU A 26 -0.56 28.60 9.38
C GLU A 26 -0.24 28.12 7.95
N PRO A 27 1.03 28.19 7.44
CA PRO A 27 1.34 27.65 6.12
C PRO A 27 1.08 26.14 5.99
N LEU A 28 1.35 25.37 7.05
CA LEU A 28 1.05 23.94 7.10
C LEU A 28 -0.46 23.70 7.16
N ARG A 29 -1.18 24.47 7.97
CA ARG A 29 -2.64 24.40 8.07
C ARG A 29 -3.31 24.64 6.72
N GLU A 30 -2.93 25.70 6.02
CA GLU A 30 -3.47 26.03 4.69
C GLU A 30 -3.17 24.92 3.67
N ARG A 31 -1.97 24.31 3.72
CA ARG A 31 -1.64 23.17 2.86
C ARG A 31 -2.54 21.98 3.15
N LEU A 32 -2.65 21.57 4.42
CA LEU A 32 -3.50 20.45 4.82
C LEU A 32 -4.97 20.67 4.41
N GLN A 33 -5.49 21.89 4.57
CA GLN A 33 -6.86 22.24 4.14
C GLN A 33 -7.04 22.13 2.62
N ARG A 34 -6.08 22.64 1.84
CA ARG A 34 -6.13 22.60 0.38
C ARG A 34 -6.05 21.17 -0.16
N ASP A 35 -5.11 20.40 0.36
CA ASP A 35 -4.85 19.02 -0.07
C ASP A 35 -6.04 18.13 0.31
N ALA A 36 -6.60 18.28 1.52
CA ALA A 36 -7.82 17.59 1.91
C ALA A 36 -9.01 17.98 1.04
N GLY A 37 -9.18 19.28 0.75
CA GLY A 37 -10.23 19.78 -0.13
C GLY A 37 -10.19 19.14 -1.52
N ALA A 38 -8.99 18.95 -2.10
CA ALA A 38 -8.81 18.24 -3.36
C ALA A 38 -9.09 16.72 -3.24
N ALA A 39 -8.67 16.10 -2.13
CA ALA A 39 -8.86 14.67 -1.87
C ALA A 39 -10.32 14.28 -1.62
N MET A 40 -11.19 15.20 -1.18
CA MET A 40 -12.59 14.91 -0.83
C MET A 40 -13.41 14.31 -1.98
N THR A 41 -13.10 14.63 -3.23
CA THR A 41 -13.85 14.17 -4.41
C THR A 41 -13.24 12.95 -5.10
N ALA A 42 -12.05 12.51 -4.67
CA ALA A 42 -11.37 11.37 -5.28
C ALA A 42 -12.01 10.04 -4.85
N GLY A 43 -12.11 9.07 -5.78
CA GLY A 43 -12.73 7.77 -5.52
C GLY A 43 -14.25 7.83 -5.21
N PRO A 44 -14.82 6.82 -4.52
CA PRO A 44 -14.15 5.61 -4.04
C PRO A 44 -13.68 4.72 -5.18
N TRP A 45 -12.60 3.98 -4.94
CA TRP A 45 -12.08 2.97 -5.85
C TRP A 45 -12.28 1.58 -5.26
N SER A 46 -12.36 0.59 -6.13
CA SER A 46 -12.42 -0.82 -5.78
C SER A 46 -11.70 -1.66 -6.84
N VAL A 47 -11.29 -2.88 -6.46
CA VAL A 47 -10.89 -3.92 -7.41
C VAL A 47 -12.00 -4.26 -8.41
N MET A 48 -13.25 -3.88 -8.15
CA MET A 48 -14.36 -4.08 -9.09
C MET A 48 -14.31 -3.14 -10.30
N ASP A 49 -13.47 -2.10 -10.28
CA ASP A 49 -13.42 -1.05 -11.32
C ASP A 49 -12.52 -1.39 -12.52
N LYS A 50 -11.78 -2.50 -12.46
CA LYS A 50 -10.92 -2.95 -13.58
C LYS A 50 -11.76 -3.37 -14.80
N PRO A 51 -11.18 -3.44 -16.01
CA PRO A 51 -11.96 -3.75 -17.21
C PRO A 51 -12.36 -5.22 -17.34
N LYS A 52 -11.66 -6.13 -16.66
CA LYS A 52 -11.86 -7.58 -16.74
C LYS A 52 -11.49 -8.25 -15.40
N PRO A 53 -12.14 -9.36 -15.01
CA PRO A 53 -11.76 -10.08 -13.81
C PRO A 53 -10.34 -10.66 -13.95
N ALA A 54 -9.77 -11.09 -12.83
CA ALA A 54 -8.54 -11.85 -12.84
C ALA A 54 -8.73 -13.19 -13.61
N PRO A 55 -7.65 -13.87 -14.02
CA PRO A 55 -7.72 -15.20 -14.62
C PRO A 55 -8.50 -16.26 -13.81
N SER A 56 -8.66 -16.07 -12.49
CA SER A 56 -9.54 -16.89 -11.65
C SER A 56 -11.04 -16.77 -12.01
N GLY A 57 -11.43 -15.70 -12.71
CA GLY A 57 -12.81 -15.29 -12.93
C GLY A 57 -13.41 -14.47 -11.78
N ASP A 58 -12.69 -14.30 -10.66
CA ASP A 58 -13.14 -13.49 -9.53
C ASP A 58 -12.78 -12.02 -9.73
N TRP A 59 -13.75 -11.13 -9.53
CA TRP A 59 -13.57 -9.69 -9.58
C TRP A 59 -12.91 -9.13 -8.31
N HIS A 60 -13.03 -9.84 -7.19
CA HIS A 60 -12.40 -9.46 -5.92
C HIS A 60 -10.89 -9.70 -5.92
N ASP A 61 -10.38 -10.50 -6.85
CA ASP A 61 -8.96 -10.73 -7.02
C ASP A 61 -8.27 -9.51 -7.62
N PHE A 62 -7.25 -9.02 -6.93
CA PHE A 62 -6.44 -7.89 -7.38
C PHE A 62 -5.67 -8.23 -8.66
N VAL A 63 -5.75 -7.34 -9.66
CA VAL A 63 -4.94 -7.43 -10.88
C VAL A 63 -4.02 -6.22 -10.95
N GLY A 64 -2.72 -6.46 -10.77
CA GLY A 64 -1.67 -5.48 -11.01
C GLY A 64 -1.18 -5.57 -12.46
N TYR A 65 -0.59 -4.52 -12.99
CA TYR A 65 -0.07 -4.48 -14.36
C TYR A 65 1.37 -4.02 -14.36
N GLY A 66 2.25 -4.73 -15.08
CA GLY A 66 3.66 -4.34 -15.20
C GLY A 66 3.80 -2.98 -15.88
N SER A 67 4.01 -1.91 -15.11
CA SER A 67 3.93 -0.53 -15.61
C SER A 67 4.96 -0.20 -16.67
N TYR A 68 6.09 -0.91 -16.73
CA TYR A 68 7.14 -0.70 -17.71
C TYR A 68 7.05 -1.64 -18.92
N TRP A 69 5.97 -2.41 -19.06
CA TRP A 69 5.80 -3.37 -20.16
C TRP A 69 4.88 -2.82 -21.25
N TRP A 70 5.35 -2.90 -22.49
CA TRP A 70 4.70 -2.31 -23.66
C TRP A 70 4.48 -3.35 -24.77
N PRO A 71 3.47 -3.16 -25.66
CA PRO A 71 3.33 -3.99 -26.84
C PRO A 71 4.63 -4.05 -27.65
N ASN A 72 4.98 -5.25 -28.09
CA ASN A 72 6.20 -5.49 -28.86
C ASN A 72 6.03 -5.06 -30.32
N PRO A 73 6.75 -4.02 -30.79
CA PRO A 73 6.62 -3.54 -32.16
C PRO A 73 7.16 -4.52 -33.20
N ALA A 74 7.90 -5.56 -32.80
CA ALA A 74 8.47 -6.56 -33.70
C ALA A 74 7.51 -7.73 -34.03
N THR A 75 6.31 -7.76 -33.43
CA THR A 75 5.33 -8.85 -33.59
C THR A 75 3.98 -8.31 -34.05
N PRO A 76 3.26 -9.00 -34.96
CA PRO A 76 2.01 -8.49 -35.53
C PRO A 76 0.89 -8.22 -34.52
N ASP A 77 0.87 -8.97 -33.42
CA ASP A 77 -0.13 -8.90 -32.34
C ASP A 77 0.37 -8.13 -31.11
N GLY A 78 1.61 -7.61 -31.16
CA GLY A 78 2.23 -6.90 -30.03
C GLY A 78 2.65 -7.79 -28.86
N LEU A 79 2.65 -9.12 -29.01
CA LEU A 79 2.98 -10.07 -27.93
C LEU A 79 4.29 -10.84 -28.20
N PRO A 80 5.00 -11.31 -27.15
CA PRO A 80 4.82 -10.91 -25.74
C PRO A 80 5.21 -9.45 -25.56
N TYR A 81 4.65 -8.78 -24.56
CA TYR A 81 5.06 -7.41 -24.22
C TYR A 81 6.57 -7.37 -23.92
N VAL A 82 7.19 -6.21 -24.10
CA VAL A 82 8.62 -5.96 -23.85
C VAL A 82 8.81 -4.86 -22.82
N SER A 83 9.84 -5.02 -21.98
CA SER A 83 10.19 -4.04 -20.96
C SER A 83 10.80 -2.77 -21.57
N ARG A 84 10.38 -1.61 -21.07
CA ARG A 84 10.97 -0.28 -21.28
C ARG A 84 11.11 0.37 -19.92
N ASP A 85 12.24 0.12 -19.28
CA ASP A 85 12.46 0.54 -17.90
C ASP A 85 12.33 2.06 -17.74
N GLY A 86 11.65 2.50 -16.68
CA GLY A 86 11.33 3.90 -16.41
C GLY A 86 10.22 4.51 -17.29
N GLU A 87 9.77 3.83 -18.36
CA GLU A 87 8.70 4.32 -19.24
C GLU A 87 7.35 3.71 -18.88
N ASN A 88 6.49 4.47 -18.20
CA ASN A 88 5.18 4.00 -17.77
C ASN A 88 4.19 3.83 -18.94
N ASN A 89 3.74 2.60 -19.18
CA ASN A 89 2.62 2.28 -20.05
C ASN A 89 1.31 2.78 -19.42
N PRO A 90 0.56 3.70 -20.08
CA PRO A 90 -0.68 4.24 -19.55
C PRO A 90 -1.78 3.18 -19.36
N GLU A 91 -1.73 2.04 -20.07
CA GLU A 91 -2.67 0.92 -19.91
C GLU A 91 -2.70 0.40 -18.46
N SER A 92 -1.56 0.50 -17.74
CA SER A 92 -1.48 0.08 -16.33
C SER A 92 -2.43 0.85 -15.39
N ARG A 93 -2.92 2.02 -15.81
CA ARG A 93 -3.85 2.85 -15.01
C ARG A 93 -5.26 2.28 -14.93
N ASP A 94 -5.62 1.41 -15.86
CA ASP A 94 -6.93 0.76 -15.90
C ASP A 94 -7.03 -0.41 -14.91
N TYR A 95 -5.93 -0.77 -14.25
CA TYR A 95 -5.81 -1.90 -13.33
C TYR A 95 -5.65 -1.45 -11.87
N ASP A 96 -5.71 -2.43 -10.96
CA ASP A 96 -5.96 -2.18 -9.53
C ASP A 96 -4.78 -1.49 -8.84
N GLY A 97 -3.54 -1.77 -9.26
CA GLY A 97 -2.34 -1.17 -8.65
C GLY A 97 -2.30 0.36 -8.72
N TYR A 98 -2.74 0.96 -9.83
CA TYR A 98 -2.83 2.42 -9.93
C TYR A 98 -3.87 2.99 -8.96
N ARG A 99 -5.07 2.41 -8.92
CA ARG A 99 -6.16 2.82 -8.02
C ARG A 99 -5.78 2.65 -6.55
N LEU A 100 -5.09 1.56 -6.21
CA LEU A 100 -4.61 1.28 -4.86
C LEU A 100 -3.58 2.32 -4.39
N ARG A 101 -2.65 2.73 -5.27
CA ARG A 101 -1.73 3.85 -4.95
C ARG A 101 -2.47 5.17 -4.73
N GLN A 102 -3.51 5.47 -5.52
CA GLN A 102 -4.35 6.66 -5.29
C GLN A 102 -5.10 6.56 -3.96
N LEU A 103 -5.62 5.38 -3.61
CA LEU A 103 -6.28 5.13 -2.33
C LEU A 103 -5.35 5.45 -1.16
N TYR A 104 -4.13 4.90 -1.14
CA TYR A 104 -3.18 5.16 -0.05
C TYR A 104 -2.88 6.65 0.11
N ALA A 105 -2.52 7.34 -0.98
CA ALA A 105 -2.23 8.77 -0.94
C ALA A 105 -3.42 9.59 -0.44
N THR A 106 -4.62 9.31 -0.96
CA THR A 106 -5.85 10.04 -0.61
C THR A 106 -6.24 9.81 0.86
N VAL A 107 -6.17 8.56 1.34
CA VAL A 107 -6.50 8.23 2.72
C VAL A 107 -5.49 8.86 3.69
N THR A 108 -4.20 8.87 3.37
CA THR A 108 -3.18 9.55 4.19
C THR A 108 -3.49 11.04 4.32
N THR A 109 -3.72 11.75 3.21
CA THR A 109 -4.07 13.18 3.23
C THR A 109 -5.33 13.47 4.04
N LEU A 110 -6.38 12.68 3.86
CA LEU A 110 -7.64 12.87 4.58
C LEU A 110 -7.52 12.53 6.07
N ALA A 111 -6.74 11.50 6.44
CA ALA A 111 -6.49 11.13 7.82
C ALA A 111 -5.66 12.18 8.57
N GLU A 112 -4.67 12.77 7.90
CA GLU A 112 -3.91 13.90 8.43
C GLU A 112 -4.81 15.10 8.71
N ALA A 113 -5.67 15.49 7.77
CA ALA A 113 -6.61 16.59 7.99
C ALA A 113 -7.62 16.28 9.11
N ALA A 114 -8.12 15.05 9.16
CA ALA A 114 -9.04 14.61 10.21
C ALA A 114 -8.42 14.75 11.61
N TRP A 115 -7.18 14.33 11.77
CA TRP A 115 -6.51 14.35 13.06
C TRP A 115 -5.89 15.71 13.37
N PHE A 116 -5.03 16.25 12.51
CA PHE A 116 -4.32 17.51 12.78
C PHE A 116 -5.23 18.75 12.80
N LEU A 117 -6.30 18.77 12.00
CA LEU A 117 -7.20 19.91 11.90
C LEU A 117 -8.57 19.69 12.55
N GLY A 118 -8.86 18.46 13.00
CA GLY A 118 -10.19 18.09 13.49
C GLY A 118 -11.26 18.03 12.40
N ASP A 119 -10.87 17.83 11.14
CA ASP A 119 -11.80 17.78 10.00
C ASP A 119 -12.59 16.46 9.98
N ARG A 120 -13.80 16.51 10.55
CA ARG A 120 -14.68 15.34 10.61
C ARG A 120 -15.16 14.84 9.25
N ALA A 121 -15.27 15.73 8.25
CA ALA A 121 -15.71 15.34 6.91
C ALA A 121 -14.61 14.55 6.20
N ALA A 122 -13.35 15.01 6.33
CA ALA A 122 -12.19 14.29 5.83
C ALA A 122 -12.06 12.90 6.48
N GLY A 123 -12.23 12.82 7.81
CA GLY A 123 -12.17 11.54 8.52
C GLY A 123 -13.25 10.54 8.08
N ALA A 124 -14.48 11.00 7.91
CA ALA A 124 -15.57 10.16 7.39
C ALA A 124 -15.32 9.70 5.94
N ARG A 125 -14.77 10.58 5.09
CA ARG A 125 -14.42 10.24 3.71
C ARG A 125 -13.28 9.22 3.66
N ALA A 126 -12.23 9.39 4.45
CA ALA A 126 -11.12 8.43 4.52
C ALA A 126 -11.61 7.03 4.93
N ARG A 127 -12.44 6.94 5.98
CA ARG A 127 -13.05 5.66 6.42
C ARG A 127 -13.84 5.00 5.28
N LEU A 128 -14.65 5.77 4.55
CA LEU A 128 -15.42 5.25 3.41
C LEU A 128 -14.50 4.64 2.34
N LEU A 129 -13.44 5.35 1.95
CA LEU A 129 -12.50 4.88 0.93
C LEU A 129 -11.84 3.56 1.32
N VAL A 130 -11.36 3.43 2.56
CA VAL A 130 -10.78 2.18 3.07
C VAL A 130 -11.84 1.07 3.16
N SER A 131 -13.05 1.42 3.59
CA SER A 131 -14.15 0.44 3.72
C SER A 131 -14.50 -0.18 2.38
N VAL A 132 -14.62 0.62 1.32
CA VAL A 132 -14.91 0.13 -0.03
C VAL A 132 -13.83 -0.83 -0.53
N TRP A 133 -12.55 -0.50 -0.30
CA TRP A 133 -11.46 -1.34 -0.81
C TRP A 133 -11.22 -2.62 0.00
N PHE A 134 -11.31 -2.56 1.33
CA PHE A 134 -10.84 -3.67 2.19
C PHE A 134 -11.94 -4.38 2.97
N LEU A 135 -13.06 -3.71 3.29
CA LEU A 135 -13.99 -4.20 4.31
C LEU A 135 -15.33 -4.65 3.72
N GLU A 136 -15.90 -3.88 2.81
CA GLU A 136 -17.25 -4.08 2.28
C GLU A 136 -17.32 -5.33 1.38
N PRO A 137 -18.10 -6.37 1.73
CA PRO A 137 -18.14 -7.62 0.97
C PRO A 137 -18.42 -7.47 -0.51
N ALA A 138 -19.23 -6.47 -0.92
CA ALA A 138 -19.56 -6.24 -2.32
C ALA A 138 -18.40 -5.69 -3.17
N THR A 139 -17.36 -5.12 -2.55
CA THR A 139 -16.29 -4.39 -3.25
C THR A 139 -14.88 -4.72 -2.77
N ARG A 140 -14.74 -5.47 -1.67
CA ARG A 140 -13.45 -5.70 -1.02
C ARG A 140 -12.49 -6.49 -1.90
N MET A 141 -11.22 -6.17 -1.82
CA MET A 141 -10.14 -6.96 -2.39
C MET A 141 -9.96 -8.27 -1.61
N ASN A 142 -9.73 -9.39 -2.29
CA ASN A 142 -9.28 -10.63 -1.66
C ASN A 142 -7.85 -10.47 -1.13
N PRO A 143 -7.50 -11.06 0.05
CA PRO A 143 -6.22 -10.82 0.70
C PRO A 143 -5.07 -11.63 0.09
N HIS A 144 -4.81 -11.45 -1.21
CA HIS A 144 -3.67 -12.02 -1.93
C HIS A 144 -3.34 -11.26 -3.22
N LEU A 145 -2.11 -11.39 -3.71
CA LEU A 145 -1.61 -10.73 -4.92
C LEU A 145 -1.20 -11.70 -6.04
N ARG A 146 -1.87 -12.85 -6.13
CA ARG A 146 -1.62 -13.88 -7.15
C ARG A 146 -1.55 -13.35 -8.59
N TYR A 147 -2.35 -12.32 -8.90
CA TYR A 147 -2.41 -11.68 -10.22
C TYR A 147 -1.79 -10.28 -10.24
N GLY A 148 -0.85 -10.01 -9.32
CA GLY A 148 -0.02 -8.82 -9.32
C GLY A 148 0.98 -8.82 -10.48
N CYS A 149 1.31 -7.65 -11.01
CA CYS A 149 2.24 -7.49 -12.14
C CYS A 149 1.94 -8.46 -13.32
N HIS A 150 0.70 -8.46 -13.79
CA HIS A 150 0.33 -9.09 -15.05
C HIS A 150 1.07 -8.43 -16.23
N ILE A 151 1.60 -9.25 -17.13
CA ILE A 151 2.30 -8.80 -18.34
C ILE A 151 1.78 -9.64 -19.52
N PRO A 152 1.09 -9.03 -20.51
CA PRO A 152 0.51 -9.77 -21.62
C PRO A 152 1.55 -10.57 -22.42
N GLY A 153 1.27 -11.86 -22.63
CA GLY A 153 2.15 -12.80 -23.32
C GLY A 153 3.38 -13.26 -22.51
N VAL A 154 3.58 -12.74 -21.29
CA VAL A 154 4.70 -13.13 -20.42
C VAL A 154 4.18 -13.89 -19.20
N TRP A 155 3.44 -13.22 -18.30
CA TRP A 155 2.93 -13.79 -17.06
C TRP A 155 1.51 -13.33 -16.74
N GLU A 156 0.66 -14.24 -16.28
CA GLU A 156 -0.69 -13.94 -15.80
C GLU A 156 -0.68 -13.21 -14.44
N GLY A 157 0.38 -13.40 -13.66
CA GLY A 157 0.66 -12.76 -12.38
C GLY A 157 2.05 -13.19 -11.87
N SER A 158 2.66 -12.39 -11.02
CA SER A 158 3.98 -12.67 -10.45
C SER A 158 4.21 -11.97 -9.11
N GLY A 159 5.18 -12.48 -8.34
CA GLY A 159 5.57 -11.91 -7.05
C GLY A 159 6.00 -10.44 -7.11
N TRP A 160 6.52 -9.98 -8.25
CA TRP A 160 6.87 -8.57 -8.49
C TRP A 160 5.72 -7.60 -8.19
N GLY A 161 4.47 -8.06 -8.29
CA GLY A 161 3.30 -7.23 -7.99
C GLY A 161 3.15 -6.91 -6.51
N ILE A 162 3.81 -7.64 -5.59
CA ILE A 162 3.66 -7.44 -4.14
C ILE A 162 4.04 -6.01 -3.72
N VAL A 163 4.99 -5.39 -4.42
CA VAL A 163 5.35 -3.97 -4.24
C VAL A 163 4.14 -3.02 -4.33
N ASP A 164 3.08 -3.34 -5.09
CA ASP A 164 1.86 -2.52 -5.17
C ASP A 164 1.14 -2.40 -3.81
N THR A 165 1.37 -3.35 -2.89
CA THR A 165 0.82 -3.32 -1.52
C THR A 165 1.77 -2.78 -0.47
N HIS A 166 3.00 -2.39 -0.82
CA HIS A 166 3.92 -1.79 0.16
C HIS A 166 3.31 -0.56 0.86
N GLY A 167 2.49 0.21 0.14
CA GLY A 167 1.73 1.34 0.70
C GLY A 167 0.76 1.01 1.85
N LEU A 168 0.51 -0.28 2.15
CA LEU A 168 -0.15 -0.69 3.40
C LEU A 168 0.59 -0.19 4.64
N VAL A 169 1.92 -0.04 4.59
CA VAL A 169 2.71 0.52 5.70
C VAL A 169 2.24 1.92 6.06
N GLU A 170 2.07 2.79 5.07
CA GLU A 170 1.54 4.14 5.27
C GLU A 170 0.04 4.14 5.59
N LEU A 171 -0.74 3.24 4.97
CA LEU A 171 -2.16 3.11 5.30
C LEU A 171 -2.36 2.80 6.78
N LEU A 172 -1.57 1.91 7.38
CA LEU A 172 -1.67 1.58 8.79
C LEU A 172 -1.42 2.78 9.72
N ARG A 173 -0.53 3.70 9.32
CA ARG A 173 -0.34 4.99 10.00
C ARG A 173 -1.57 5.87 9.88
N ALA A 174 -2.14 5.98 8.69
CA ALA A 174 -3.37 6.73 8.46
C ALA A 174 -4.55 6.17 9.28
N LEU A 175 -4.68 4.84 9.38
CA LEU A 175 -5.71 4.20 10.22
C LEU A 175 -5.51 4.52 11.72
N ALA A 176 -4.27 4.62 12.19
CA ALA A 176 -3.99 5.05 13.56
C ALA A 176 -4.47 6.49 13.82
N LEU A 177 -4.21 7.41 12.88
CA LEU A 177 -4.72 8.79 12.93
C LEU A 177 -6.24 8.83 12.91
N LEU A 178 -6.89 8.06 12.03
CA LEU A 178 -8.35 7.98 11.96
C LEU A 178 -8.95 7.44 13.25
N ARG A 179 -8.30 6.48 13.92
CA ARG A 179 -8.76 6.00 15.22
C ARG A 179 -8.71 7.08 16.29
N GLU A 180 -7.58 7.79 16.41
CA GLU A 180 -7.46 8.90 17.37
C GLU A 180 -8.42 10.06 17.04
N ALA A 181 -8.74 10.27 15.76
CA ALA A 181 -9.74 11.25 15.33
C ALA A 181 -11.19 10.77 15.55
N GLY A 182 -11.42 9.53 15.98
CA GLY A 182 -12.75 8.95 16.22
C GLY A 182 -13.50 8.49 14.96
N HIS A 183 -12.77 8.24 13.86
CA HIS A 183 -13.29 7.83 12.55
C HIS A 183 -12.92 6.39 12.16
N TRP A 184 -12.31 5.62 13.06
CA TRP A 184 -12.00 4.21 12.86
C TRP A 184 -12.49 3.40 14.05
N THR A 185 -13.55 2.61 13.87
CA THR A 185 -14.19 1.88 14.96
C THR A 185 -13.46 0.57 15.28
N GLU A 186 -13.73 -0.01 16.44
CA GLU A 186 -13.20 -1.34 16.77
C GLU A 186 -13.71 -2.44 15.83
N ALA A 187 -14.91 -2.27 15.24
CA ALA A 187 -15.44 -3.19 14.23
C ALA A 187 -14.69 -3.07 12.89
N ASP A 188 -14.40 -1.84 12.45
CA ASP A 188 -13.56 -1.59 11.26
C ASP A 188 -12.17 -2.19 11.47
N ALA A 189 -11.58 -1.95 12.66
CA ALA A 189 -10.28 -2.47 13.05
C ALA A 189 -10.23 -4.01 13.07
N ALA A 190 -11.25 -4.67 13.61
CA ALA A 190 -11.34 -6.13 13.64
C ALA A 190 -11.45 -6.73 12.23
N THR A 191 -12.27 -6.13 11.36
CA THR A 191 -12.45 -6.58 9.98
C THR A 191 -11.15 -6.41 9.18
N MET A 192 -10.49 -5.25 9.33
CA MET A 192 -9.20 -4.99 8.70
C MET A 192 -8.12 -5.95 9.21
N ALA A 193 -8.09 -6.24 10.52
CA ALA A 193 -7.14 -7.22 11.09
C ALA A 193 -7.33 -8.62 10.49
N GLY A 194 -8.57 -9.03 10.22
CA GLY A 194 -8.86 -10.28 9.51
C GLY A 194 -8.26 -10.30 8.11
N TRP A 195 -8.44 -9.23 7.35
CA TRP A 195 -7.86 -9.09 6.00
C TRP A 195 -6.33 -9.10 6.04
N LEU A 196 -5.73 -8.27 6.91
CA LEU A 196 -4.27 -8.16 7.06
C LEU A 196 -3.66 -9.49 7.52
N GLY A 197 -4.33 -10.22 8.42
CA GLY A 197 -3.89 -11.52 8.89
C GLY A 197 -3.83 -12.54 7.77
N ALA A 198 -4.92 -12.66 7.01
CA ALA A 198 -4.96 -13.54 5.84
C ALA A 198 -3.91 -13.15 4.79
N TYR A 199 -3.70 -11.85 4.58
CA TYR A 199 -2.71 -11.37 3.62
C TYR A 199 -1.27 -11.65 4.05
N LEU A 200 -0.93 -11.43 5.32
CA LEU A 200 0.38 -11.79 5.87
C LEU A 200 0.62 -13.29 5.78
N ASP A 201 -0.38 -14.12 6.11
CA ASP A 201 -0.27 -15.57 5.98
C ASP A 201 -0.03 -15.98 4.52
N TRP A 202 -0.70 -15.34 3.56
CA TRP A 202 -0.45 -15.56 2.13
C TRP A 202 0.95 -15.11 1.71
N LEU A 203 1.42 -13.94 2.13
CA LEU A 203 2.79 -13.47 1.83
C LEU A 203 3.82 -14.50 2.28
N LEU A 204 3.72 -15.00 3.52
CA LEU A 204 4.71 -15.91 4.08
C LEU A 204 4.69 -17.33 3.48
N THR A 205 3.60 -17.74 2.84
CA THR A 205 3.40 -19.14 2.42
C THR A 205 3.20 -19.36 0.92
N SER A 206 2.85 -18.32 0.16
CA SER A 206 2.62 -18.39 -1.28
C SER A 206 3.92 -18.49 -2.10
N GLU A 207 3.80 -18.90 -3.36
CA GLU A 207 4.93 -18.90 -4.29
C GLU A 207 5.35 -17.48 -4.65
N GLU A 208 4.39 -16.58 -4.80
CA GLU A 208 4.58 -15.16 -5.11
C GLU A 208 5.29 -14.44 -3.96
N GLY A 209 4.89 -14.68 -2.72
CA GLY A 209 5.55 -14.11 -1.55
C GLY A 209 6.99 -14.62 -1.37
N ARG A 210 7.22 -15.92 -1.56
CA ARG A 210 8.60 -16.48 -1.60
C ARG A 210 9.42 -15.88 -2.73
N PHE A 211 8.83 -15.65 -3.89
CA PHE A 211 9.50 -15.03 -5.04
C PHE A 211 9.99 -13.62 -4.69
N GLU A 212 9.11 -12.79 -4.10
CA GLU A 212 9.42 -11.41 -3.74
C GLU A 212 10.48 -11.34 -2.62
N ALA A 213 10.36 -12.21 -1.60
CA ALA A 213 11.30 -12.28 -0.47
C ALA A 213 12.74 -12.63 -0.87
N ASP A 214 12.91 -13.30 -2.02
CA ASP A 214 14.20 -13.78 -2.56
C ASP A 214 14.82 -12.81 -3.58
N ARG A 215 14.21 -11.62 -3.82
CA ARG A 215 14.82 -10.63 -4.72
C ARG A 215 16.10 -10.03 -4.11
N MET A 216 17.01 -9.59 -4.99
CA MET A 216 18.31 -9.01 -4.59
C MET A 216 18.32 -7.49 -4.58
N ASN A 217 17.17 -6.85 -4.83
CA ASN A 217 17.00 -5.40 -4.89
C ASN A 217 15.94 -4.93 -3.88
N ASN A 218 15.51 -3.67 -4.03
CA ASN A 218 14.50 -3.00 -3.21
C ASN A 218 13.23 -3.82 -2.94
N HIS A 219 12.81 -4.71 -3.85
CA HIS A 219 11.61 -5.53 -3.67
C HIS A 219 11.67 -6.38 -2.39
N ALA A 220 12.79 -7.05 -2.12
CA ALA A 220 12.91 -7.89 -0.93
C ALA A 220 13.04 -7.07 0.37
N THR A 221 13.63 -5.88 0.29
CA THR A 221 13.70 -4.95 1.44
C THR A 221 12.32 -4.37 1.75
N ALA A 222 11.55 -3.99 0.72
CA ALA A 222 10.16 -3.55 0.86
C ALA A 222 9.25 -4.67 1.37
N TYR A 223 9.45 -5.90 0.91
CA TYR A 223 8.74 -7.09 1.39
C TYR A 223 8.96 -7.31 2.89
N ASP A 224 10.21 -7.22 3.37
CA ASP A 224 10.54 -7.36 4.79
C ASP A 224 9.87 -6.29 5.64
N GLU A 225 9.91 -5.02 5.21
CA GLU A 225 9.24 -3.91 5.91
C GLU A 225 7.73 -4.14 5.99
N LEU A 226 7.10 -4.55 4.88
CA LEU A 226 5.69 -4.86 4.82
C LEU A 226 5.35 -5.98 5.82
N CYS A 227 6.02 -7.13 5.72
CA CYS A 227 5.76 -8.28 6.58
C CYS A 227 6.01 -7.96 8.07
N CYS A 228 7.08 -7.23 8.40
CA CYS A 228 7.35 -6.77 9.77
C CYS A 228 6.22 -5.88 10.30
N THR A 229 5.81 -4.89 9.51
CA THR A 229 4.77 -3.94 9.90
C THR A 229 3.44 -4.66 10.12
N LEU A 230 3.06 -5.54 9.20
CA LEU A 230 1.86 -6.37 9.35
C LEU A 230 1.93 -7.27 10.59
N ALA A 231 3.06 -7.95 10.80
CA ALA A 231 3.25 -8.82 11.95
C ALA A 231 3.12 -8.08 13.29
N LEU A 232 3.74 -6.90 13.41
CA LEU A 232 3.63 -6.08 14.61
C LEU A 232 2.20 -5.56 14.82
N GLN A 233 1.55 -5.11 13.75
CA GLN A 233 0.16 -4.65 13.78
C GLN A 233 -0.82 -5.75 14.24
N LEU A 234 -0.54 -6.99 13.86
CA LEU A 234 -1.35 -8.17 14.18
C LEU A 234 -0.96 -8.83 15.51
N ASP A 235 -0.06 -8.23 16.30
CA ASP A 235 0.46 -8.79 17.54
C ASP A 235 1.10 -10.19 17.36
N ARG A 236 1.84 -10.36 16.25
CA ARG A 236 2.65 -11.55 15.92
C ARG A 236 4.15 -11.21 15.95
N PRO A 237 4.70 -10.72 17.08
CA PRO A 237 6.03 -10.12 17.12
C PRO A 237 7.19 -11.08 16.79
N GLN A 238 6.98 -12.39 16.91
CA GLN A 238 8.02 -13.36 16.57
C GLN A 238 8.38 -13.31 15.07
N ILE A 239 7.39 -13.17 14.19
CA ILE A 239 7.61 -13.02 12.74
C ILE A 239 8.48 -11.79 12.46
N ALA A 240 8.17 -10.66 13.09
CA ALA A 240 8.96 -9.43 12.93
C ALA A 240 10.39 -9.59 13.47
N ARG A 241 10.58 -10.28 14.60
CA ARG A 241 11.93 -10.57 15.14
C ARG A 241 12.75 -11.44 14.19
N ASP A 242 12.14 -12.47 13.61
CA ASP A 242 12.84 -13.39 12.72
C ASP A 242 13.29 -12.68 11.43
N ILE A 243 12.42 -11.83 10.85
CA ILE A 243 12.78 -11.00 9.70
C ILE A 243 13.92 -10.03 10.07
N LEU A 244 13.77 -9.26 11.16
CA LEU A 244 14.78 -8.28 11.58
C LEU A 244 16.14 -8.92 11.93
N ALA A 245 16.14 -10.13 12.47
CA ALA A 245 17.37 -10.88 12.76
C ALA A 245 18.09 -11.32 11.48
N ALA A 246 17.37 -11.53 10.38
CA ALA A 246 17.93 -11.92 9.09
C ALA A 246 18.47 -10.71 8.28
N VAL A 247 17.92 -9.51 8.47
CA VAL A 247 18.28 -8.27 7.71
C VAL A 247 19.79 -8.04 7.56
N PRO A 248 20.64 -8.17 8.59
CA PRO A 248 22.08 -7.97 8.44
C PRO A 248 22.73 -8.87 7.37
N TYR A 249 22.21 -10.08 7.20
CA TYR A 249 22.75 -11.09 6.28
C TYR A 249 22.01 -11.12 4.95
N GLU A 250 20.68 -11.11 4.99
CA GLU A 250 19.80 -11.30 3.84
C GLU A 250 19.53 -10.02 3.05
N ARG A 251 19.70 -8.85 3.68
CA ARG A 251 19.57 -7.54 3.02
C ARG A 251 20.90 -6.81 2.99
N ILE A 252 21.42 -6.40 4.15
CA ILE A 252 22.65 -5.59 4.21
C ILE A 252 23.81 -6.34 3.57
N GLY A 253 24.06 -7.59 3.97
CA GLY A 253 25.16 -8.39 3.44
C GLY A 253 25.07 -8.80 1.97
N LYS A 254 23.86 -8.75 1.37
CA LYS A 254 23.60 -9.20 -0.01
C LYS A 254 23.39 -8.05 -1.01
N GLN A 255 22.83 -6.94 -0.54
CA GLN A 255 22.39 -5.83 -1.40
C GLN A 255 23.33 -4.62 -1.33
N LEU A 256 24.20 -4.52 -0.31
CA LEU A 256 25.17 -3.43 -0.16
C LEU A 256 26.60 -3.95 -0.35
N GLU A 257 27.33 -3.30 -1.24
CA GLU A 257 28.79 -3.45 -1.32
C GLU A 257 29.49 -2.75 -0.15
N HIS A 258 30.74 -3.11 0.12
CA HIS A 258 31.56 -2.52 1.18
C HIS A 258 31.75 -0.98 1.05
N ASN A 259 31.50 -0.42 -0.13
CA ASN A 259 31.59 1.00 -0.46
C ASN A 259 30.23 1.73 -0.37
N GLY A 260 29.17 1.02 0.04
CA GLY A 260 27.80 1.54 0.12
C GLY A 260 27.00 1.52 -1.18
N ARG A 261 27.56 1.02 -2.29
CA ARG A 261 26.81 0.84 -3.55
C ARG A 261 25.77 -0.25 -3.41
N GLN A 262 24.67 -0.09 -4.12
CA GLN A 262 23.59 -1.07 -4.24
C GLN A 262 23.50 -1.48 -5.71
N PRO A 263 24.24 -2.51 -6.17
CA PRO A 263 24.43 -2.80 -7.59
C PRO A 263 23.18 -3.33 -8.30
N TRP A 264 22.14 -3.70 -7.54
CA TRP A 264 20.87 -4.22 -8.04
C TRP A 264 19.77 -3.16 -8.08
N GLU A 265 20.07 -1.92 -7.68
CA GLU A 265 19.20 -0.77 -7.83
C GLU A 265 19.53 -0.06 -9.15
N ASN A 266 18.50 0.22 -9.95
CA ASN A 266 18.64 0.96 -11.21
C ASN A 266 18.80 2.46 -10.97
#